data_AF-A0A4Q7QXE7-F1
#
_entry.id   AF-A0A4Q7QXE7-F1
#
_cell.length_a   1.000
_cell.length_b   1.000
_cell.length_c   1.000
_cell.angle_alpha   90.00
_cell.angle_beta   90.00
_cell.angle_gamma   90.00
#
_symmetry.space_group_name_H-M   'P 1'
#
loop_
_entity.id
_entity.type
_entity.pdbx_description
1 polymer ?
#
loop_
_entity_poly.entity_id
_entity_poly.type
_entity_poly.pdbx_seq_one_letter_code
_entity_poly.pdbx_strand_id
1 'polypeptide(L)' 'MSVNFGPFRDLFVNCFREQTVIAEVFLQNSNQPAGTPDLTGVRVYEVGGDFVVFSQAGSAGSGLYVVNLDRILLVEL' A
#
# COMPACT_ATOMS: atom_id res chain seq x y z
N MET A 1 5.04 25.87 0.90
CA MET A 1 3.94 25.03 0.37
C MET A 1 3.84 23.81 1.25
N SER A 2 2.77 23.69 2.05
CA SER A 2 2.52 22.45 2.79
C SER A 2 1.83 21.48 1.85
N VAL A 3 2.54 20.44 1.41
CA VAL A 3 1.97 19.36 0.62
C VAL A 3 1.15 18.52 1.60
N ASN A 4 -0.18 18.59 1.46
CA ASN A 4 -1.11 17.88 2.33
C ASN A 4 -1.18 16.44 1.80
N PHE A 5 -0.34 15.58 2.35
CA PHE A 5 -0.36 14.17 2.01
C PHE A 5 -1.60 13.53 2.63
N GLY A 6 -2.34 12.73 1.86
CA GLY A 6 -3.55 12.05 2.36
C GLY A 6 -3.29 11.21 3.62
N PRO A 7 -4.34 10.81 4.36
CA PRO A 7 -4.23 10.18 5.68
C PRO A 7 -3.39 8.89 5.70
N PHE A 8 -3.23 8.24 4.55
CA PHE A 8 -2.50 6.99 4.42
C PHE A 8 -0.98 7.13 4.29
N ARG A 9 -0.46 8.32 3.94
CA ARG A 9 0.99 8.45 3.71
C ARG A 9 1.80 8.21 4.98
N ASP A 10 1.40 8.83 6.09
CA ASP A 10 2.11 8.67 7.36
C ASP A 10 2.03 7.22 7.86
N LEU A 11 0.89 6.55 7.64
CA LEU A 11 0.75 5.11 7.88
C LEU A 11 1.80 4.31 7.11
N PHE A 12 1.90 4.50 5.79
CA PHE A 12 2.87 3.75 4.97
C PHE A 12 4.32 4.10 5.28
N VAL A 13 4.62 5.35 5.64
CA VAL A 13 5.97 5.73 6.10
C VAL A 13 6.33 4.96 7.37
N ASN A 14 5.39 4.80 8.30
CA ASN A 14 5.61 4.00 9.50
C ASN A 14 5.76 2.51 9.16
N CYS A 15 4.89 1.94 8.31
CA CYS A 15 5.01 0.56 7.85
C CYS A 15 6.34 0.28 7.12
N PHE A 16 6.83 1.25 6.35
CA PHE A 16 8.14 1.17 5.69
C PHE A 16 9.29 1.12 6.71
N ARG A 17 9.25 1.98 7.73
CA ARG A 17 10.26 2.02 8.80
C ARG A 17 10.27 0.75 9.64
N GLU A 18 9.10 0.23 9.95
CA GLU A 18 8.93 -0.96 10.80
C GLU A 18 9.05 -2.28 10.00
N GLN A 19 9.06 -2.21 8.67
CA GLN A 19 8.99 -3.37 7.77
C GLN A 19 7.76 -4.26 8.05
N THR A 20 6.66 -3.61 8.45
CA THR A 20 5.39 -4.25 8.79
C THR A 20 4.79 -4.92 7.56
N VAL A 21 4.35 -6.18 7.73
CA VAL A 21 3.55 -6.88 6.72
C VAL A 21 2.13 -6.35 6.84
N ILE A 22 1.62 -5.85 5.73
CA ILE A 22 0.23 -5.45 5.54
C ILE A 22 -0.52 -6.67 5.06
N ALA A 23 -1.49 -7.13 5.86
CA ALA A 23 -2.31 -8.27 5.52
C ALA A 23 -3.09 -8.02 4.22
N GLU A 24 -3.78 -6.89 4.10
CA GLU A 24 -4.69 -6.60 2.99
C GLU A 24 -4.72 -5.12 2.60
N VAL A 25 -4.77 -4.84 1.29
CA VAL A 25 -4.97 -3.49 0.73
C VAL A 25 -6.13 -3.53 -0.26
N PHE A 26 -7.07 -2.60 -0.10
CA PHE A 26 -8.24 -2.46 -0.94
C PHE A 26 -8.14 -1.18 -1.77
N LEU A 27 -8.32 -1.30 -3.08
CA LEU A 27 -8.26 -0.18 -4.02
C LEU A 27 -9.65 0.22 -4.51
N GLN A 28 -9.85 1.51 -4.73
CA GLN A 28 -11.00 2.06 -5.41
C GLN A 28 -11.00 1.64 -6.89
N ASN A 29 -12.17 1.35 -7.43
CA ASN A 29 -12.37 0.90 -8.82
C ASN A 29 -11.49 -0.32 -9.18
N SER A 30 -11.31 -1.23 -8.23
CA SER A 30 -10.70 -2.53 -8.51
C SER A 30 -11.59 -3.36 -9.44
N ASN A 31 -10.96 -4.21 -10.25
CA ASN A 31 -11.65 -5.26 -11.00
C ASN A 31 -12.00 -6.48 -10.12
N GLN A 32 -11.64 -6.45 -8.83
CA GLN A 32 -11.97 -7.50 -7.87
C GLN A 32 -13.41 -7.36 -7.36
N PRO A 33 -14.07 -8.48 -6.99
CA PRO A 33 -15.37 -8.43 -6.32
C PRO A 33 -15.32 -7.62 -5.03
N ALA A 34 -16.43 -6.97 -4.67
CA ALA A 34 -16.53 -6.22 -3.41
C ALA A 34 -16.17 -7.11 -2.21
N GLY A 35 -15.28 -6.63 -1.34
CA GLY A 35 -14.77 -7.36 -0.18
C GLY A 35 -13.57 -8.28 -0.46
N THR A 36 -13.07 -8.33 -1.71
CA THR A 36 -11.81 -9.02 -2.03
C THR A 36 -10.66 -8.02 -2.03
N PRO A 37 -9.57 -8.27 -1.29
CA PRO A 37 -8.40 -7.40 -1.29
C PRO A 37 -7.65 -7.47 -2.63
N ASP A 38 -7.13 -6.33 -3.07
CA ASP A 38 -6.33 -6.22 -4.29
C ASP A 38 -4.91 -6.75 -4.10
N LEU A 39 -4.33 -6.44 -2.94
CA LEU A 39 -3.01 -6.88 -2.54
C LEU A 39 -3.10 -7.54 -1.18
N THR A 40 -2.45 -8.69 -1.03
CA THR A 40 -2.40 -9.44 0.23
C THR A 40 -0.99 -9.82 0.60
N GLY A 41 -0.68 -9.74 1.90
CA GLY A 41 0.62 -10.10 2.44
C GLY A 41 1.76 -9.30 1.80
N VAL A 42 1.65 -7.97 1.80
CA VAL A 42 2.63 -7.08 1.18
C VAL A 42 3.39 -6.25 2.22
N ARG A 43 4.54 -5.71 1.86
CA ARG A 43 5.31 -4.73 2.63
C ARG A 43 5.47 -3.48 1.82
N VAL A 44 5.61 -2.35 2.50
CA VAL A 44 5.98 -1.11 1.84
C VAL A 44 7.46 -1.18 1.45
N TYR A 45 7.73 -0.98 0.16
CA TYR A 45 9.06 -0.89 -0.41
C TYR A 45 9.50 0.56 -0.59
N GLU A 46 8.59 1.44 -1.00
CA GLU A 46 8.85 2.86 -1.20
C GLU A 46 7.58 3.68 -0.95
N VAL A 47 7.72 4.89 -0.41
CA VAL A 47 6.62 5.85 -0.27
C VAL A 47 7.00 7.15 -0.98
N GLY A 48 6.29 7.45 -2.06
CA GLY A 48 6.41 8.69 -2.80
C GLY A 48 5.60 9.83 -2.20
N GLY A 49 5.39 10.87 -2.99
CA GLY A 49 4.50 11.97 -2.61
C GLY A 49 3.01 11.59 -2.74
N ASP A 50 2.67 10.94 -3.85
CA ASP A 50 1.32 10.60 -4.29
C ASP A 50 1.12 9.11 -4.54
N PHE A 51 2.18 8.29 -4.38
CA PHE A 51 2.13 6.85 -4.57
C PHE A 51 2.86 6.09 -3.45
N VAL A 52 2.59 4.79 -3.37
CA VAL A 52 3.28 3.81 -2.55
C VAL A 52 3.62 2.60 -3.40
N VAL A 53 4.78 2.02 -3.16
CA VAL A 53 5.23 0.78 -3.81
C VAL A 53 5.19 -0.34 -2.79
N PHE A 54 4.48 -1.41 -3.12
CA PHE A 54 4.41 -2.61 -2.32
C PHE A 54 5.28 -3.72 -2.91
N SER A 55 5.90 -4.51 -2.05
CA SER A 55 6.57 -5.77 -2.38
C SER A 55 5.90 -6.91 -1.63
N GLN A 56 5.70 -8.07 -2.24
CA GLN A 56 5.11 -9.23 -1.57
C GLN A 56 6.05 -9.78 -0.49
N ALA A 57 5.49 -10.01 0.70
CA ALA A 57 6.23 -10.53 1.83
C ALA A 57 6.65 -11.98 1.56
N GLY A 58 7.93 -12.30 1.82
CA GLY A 58 8.42 -13.68 1.81
C GLY A 58 8.96 -14.20 0.47
N SER A 59 9.03 -13.38 -0.59
CA SER A 59 9.67 -13.78 -1.85
C SER A 59 10.76 -12.80 -2.27
N ALA A 60 12.02 -13.26 -2.24
CA ALA A 60 13.17 -12.53 -2.77
C ALA A 60 13.11 -12.57 -4.31
N GLY A 61 12.42 -11.59 -4.89
CA GLY A 61 12.08 -11.55 -6.32
C GLY A 61 10.61 -11.25 -6.60
N SER A 62 9.81 -10.98 -5.56
CA SER A 62 8.43 -10.53 -5.67
C SER A 62 8.26 -9.38 -6.67
N GLY A 63 7.14 -9.40 -7.40
CA GLY A 63 6.65 -8.24 -8.12
C GLY A 63 6.52 -7.01 -7.22
N LEU A 64 6.81 -5.84 -7.79
CA LEU A 64 6.58 -4.55 -7.17
C LEU A 64 5.25 -4.01 -7.69
N TYR A 65 4.39 -3.56 -6.78
CA TYR A 65 3.08 -3.02 -7.10
C TYR A 65 3.06 -1.53 -6.78
N VAL A 66 2.97 -0.70 -7.80
CA VAL A 66 2.87 0.75 -7.64
C VAL A 66 1.39 1.14 -7.54
N VAL A 67 1.03 1.80 -6.46
CA VAL A 67 -0.35 2.19 -6.15
C VAL A 67 -0.39 3.67 -5.79
N ASN A 68 -1.27 4.43 -6.44
CA ASN A 68 -1.49 5.82 -6.05
C ASN A 68 -2.29 5.90 -4.74
N LEU A 69 -1.90 6.81 -3.86
CA LEU A 69 -2.50 6.96 -2.53
C LEU A 69 -3.99 7.35 -2.58
N ASP A 70 -4.43 8.05 -3.63
CA ASP A 70 -5.83 8.43 -3.84
C ASP A 70 -6.73 7.24 -4.17
N ARG A 71 -6.14 6.15 -4.67
CA ARG A 71 -6.86 4.91 -4.99
C ARG A 71 -7.00 3.99 -3.80
N ILE A 72 -6.36 4.25 -2.67
CA ILE A 72 -6.43 3.36 -1.52
C ILE A 72 -7.71 3.64 -0.76
N LEU A 73 -8.58 2.63 -0.70
CA LEU A 73 -9.84 2.70 0.04
C LEU A 73 -9.63 2.33 1.51
N LEU A 74 -8.93 1.23 1.75
CA LEU A 74 -8.73 0.66 3.08
C LEU A 74 -7.44 -0.17 3.13
N VAL A 75 -6.84 -0.21 4.32
CA VAL A 75 -5.65 -1.01 4.63
C VAL A 75 -5.91 -1.79 5.92
N GLU A 76 -5.67 -3.09 5.90
CA GLU A 76 -5.74 -3.98 7.07
C GLU A 76 -4.31 -4.50 7.37
N LEU A 77 -3.87 -4.29 8.60
CA LEU A 77 -2.51 -4.62 9.06
C LEU A 77 -2.45 -6.04 9.63
#